data_AF-A0A8D8UL74-F1
#
_entry.id   AF-A0A8D8UL74-F1
#
_cell.length_a   1.000
_cell.length_b   1.000
_cell.length_c   1.000
_cell.angle_alpha   90.00
_cell.angle_beta   90.00
_cell.angle_gamma   90.00
#
_symmetry.space_group_name_H-M   'P 1'
#
loop_
_entity.id
_entity.type
_entity.pdbx_description
1 polymer ?
#
loop_
_entity_poly.entity_id
_entity_poly.type
_entity_poly.pdbx_seq_one_letter_code
_entity_poly.pdbx_strand_id
1 'polypeptide(L)'
;MPSFYEIATQCAFKNPFSQAKCAGASNVILPGDSCAFGSTKYFLLCGVGGVISCGSTHTLITPLDLVKCRLQVDGAKYKNLIHGFKVTMAEDGTKGLVRGWAPTFFGYSAQGLGKFGLYEFFKVLYGDMIGEEAAYVYRTGLYLAASASAEFFADMFLSPFEAIKVKVQTTAGFATTLREAAPKMYAEEGMNAFFKSLVPLWGRQIPYTMMKFACFEKTVELLYLHVVPKPRAECSKGEQRERERYTHTTIGRNQFFGVLRLYLI
;
A
#
# COMPACT_ATOMS: atom_id res chain seq x y z
N MET A 1 -5.34 -32.45 27.50
CA MET A 1 -4.75 -31.48 26.56
C MET A 1 -5.10 -30.09 27.08
N PRO A 2 -4.12 -29.23 27.40
CA PRO A 2 -4.40 -27.89 27.86
C PRO A 2 -5.10 -27.09 26.75
N SER A 3 -6.06 -26.24 27.13
CA SER A 3 -6.79 -25.36 26.21
C SER A 3 -5.81 -24.34 25.61
N PHE A 4 -6.00 -23.95 24.35
CA PHE A 4 -5.21 -22.91 23.65
C PHE A 4 -5.04 -21.62 24.49
N TYR A 5 -5.97 -21.36 25.42
CA TYR A 5 -5.96 -20.26 26.38
C TYR A 5 -4.84 -20.32 27.44
N GLU A 6 -4.48 -21.52 27.90
CA GLU A 6 -3.41 -21.72 28.91
C GLU A 6 -2.01 -21.57 28.30
N ILE A 7 -1.85 -21.96 27.03
CA ILE A 7 -0.60 -21.77 26.28
C ILE A 7 -0.38 -20.28 25.97
N ALA A 8 -1.45 -19.54 25.70
CA ALA A 8 -1.40 -18.10 25.44
C ALA A 8 -1.01 -17.27 26.67
N THR A 9 -1.37 -17.71 27.89
CA THR A 9 -1.06 -17.00 29.14
C THR A 9 0.34 -17.29 29.70
N GLN A 10 1.00 -18.39 29.28
CA GLN A 10 2.35 -18.75 29.71
C GLN A 10 3.47 -18.27 28.77
N CYS A 11 3.14 -17.77 27.57
CA CYS A 11 4.12 -17.14 26.70
C CYS A 11 4.61 -15.82 27.32
N ALA A 12 5.93 -15.69 27.50
CA ALA A 12 6.63 -14.48 27.96
C ALA A 12 6.53 -13.28 26.99
N PHE A 13 5.56 -13.29 26.07
CA PHE A 13 5.19 -12.17 25.23
C PHE A 13 4.24 -11.29 26.03
N LYS A 14 4.80 -10.43 26.88
CA LYS A 14 4.04 -9.39 27.59
C LYS A 14 3.23 -8.60 26.55
N ASN A 15 1.92 -8.70 26.68
CA ASN A 15 0.90 -8.07 25.85
C ASN A 15 1.26 -6.61 25.53
N PRO A 16 1.32 -6.20 24.25
CA PRO A 16 1.43 -4.78 23.93
C PRO A 16 0.14 -3.98 24.19
N PHE A 17 -0.98 -4.66 24.49
CA PHE A 17 -2.24 -4.05 24.90
C PHE A 17 -2.47 -4.06 26.42
N SER A 18 -1.62 -4.73 27.22
CA SER A 18 -1.86 -4.89 28.68
C SER A 18 -1.29 -3.76 29.55
N GLN A 19 -0.84 -2.65 28.97
CA GLN A 19 -0.55 -1.46 29.77
C GLN A 19 -1.00 -0.17 29.09
N ALA A 20 -2.33 -0.03 28.98
CA ALA A 20 -2.98 1.27 28.91
C ALA A 20 -4.10 1.38 29.98
N LYS A 21 -3.82 0.96 31.21
CA LYS A 21 -4.50 1.58 32.36
C LYS A 21 -3.96 3.00 32.50
N CYS A 22 -4.55 3.95 31.78
CA CYS A 22 -4.62 5.36 32.14
C CYS A 22 -5.70 6.03 31.28
N ALA A 23 -6.62 6.71 31.93
CA ALA A 23 -7.67 7.52 31.32
C ALA A 23 -7.13 8.41 30.18
N GLY A 24 -7.85 8.47 29.05
CA GLY A 24 -7.62 9.47 28.00
C GLY A 24 -6.41 9.22 27.08
N ALA A 25 -6.37 8.08 26.38
CA ALA A 25 -5.33 7.79 25.41
C ALA A 25 -5.58 8.53 24.07
N SER A 26 -5.06 9.74 23.93
CA SER A 26 -4.94 10.36 22.59
C SER A 26 -3.62 11.12 22.35
N ASN A 27 -2.69 11.23 23.31
CA ASN A 27 -1.49 12.06 23.13
C ASN A 27 -0.23 11.57 23.87
N VAL A 28 0.06 10.26 23.91
CA VAL A 28 1.31 9.77 24.53
C VAL A 28 2.38 9.56 23.45
N ILE A 29 3.37 10.46 23.42
CA ILE A 29 4.59 10.36 22.60
C ILE A 29 5.59 9.50 23.37
N LEU A 30 5.97 8.33 22.82
CA LEU A 30 7.01 7.50 23.42
C LEU A 30 8.40 8.06 23.09
N PRO A 31 9.42 7.83 23.95
CA PRO A 31 10.78 8.28 23.70
C PRO A 31 11.33 7.60 22.43
N GLY A 32 11.47 8.37 21.35
CA GLY A 32 11.92 7.91 20.04
C GLY A 32 10.92 8.11 18.89
N ASP A 33 9.64 8.39 19.19
CA ASP A 33 8.61 8.64 18.18
C ASP A 33 8.47 10.13 17.86
N SER A 34 8.45 10.49 16.58
CA SER A 34 8.25 11.88 16.14
C SER A 34 6.80 12.38 16.32
N CYS A 35 5.83 11.47 16.52
CA CYS A 35 4.41 11.83 16.66
C CYS A 35 3.63 10.79 17.48
N ALA A 36 2.53 11.22 18.12
CA ALA A 36 1.65 10.34 18.86
C ALA A 36 0.82 9.46 17.92
N PHE A 37 0.71 8.17 18.24
CA PHE A 37 -0.14 7.21 17.52
C PHE A 37 -1.61 7.63 17.56
N GLY A 38 -2.32 7.51 16.42
CA GLY A 38 -3.71 7.95 16.28
C GLY A 38 -3.89 9.47 16.11
N SER A 39 -2.81 10.26 16.15
CA SER A 39 -2.88 11.70 15.86
C SER A 39 -3.05 11.97 14.36
N THR A 40 -3.71 13.08 14.00
CA THR A 40 -3.77 13.57 12.62
C THR A 40 -2.38 13.69 11.97
N LYS A 41 -1.36 14.05 12.76
CA LYS A 41 0.03 14.12 12.29
C LYS A 41 0.57 12.75 11.90
N TYR A 42 0.23 11.69 12.63
CA TYR A 42 0.62 10.33 12.32
C TYR A 42 -0.01 9.85 11.00
N PHE A 43 -1.32 10.02 10.85
CA PHE A 43 -2.02 9.65 9.60
C PHE A 43 -1.48 10.40 8.38
N LEU A 44 -1.19 11.70 8.54
CA LEU A 44 -0.61 12.51 7.47
C LEU A 44 0.80 12.06 7.10
N LEU A 45 1.65 11.72 8.08
CA LEU A 45 3.00 11.22 7.82
C LEU A 45 2.96 9.87 7.07
N CYS A 46 2.06 8.96 7.45
CA CYS A 46 1.84 7.71 6.72
C CYS A 46 1.31 7.96 5.31
N GLY A 47 0.40 8.92 5.14
CA GLY A 47 -0.10 9.31 3.83
C GLY A 47 0.99 9.91 2.92
N VAL A 48 1.78 10.87 3.42
CA VAL A 48 2.87 11.53 2.66
C VAL A 48 3.95 10.54 2.30
N GLY A 49 4.33 9.65 3.21
CA GLY A 49 5.26 8.61 2.85
C GLY A 49 4.67 7.65 1.80
N GLY A 50 3.35 7.40 1.85
CA GLY A 50 2.62 6.64 0.83
C GLY A 50 2.71 7.29 -0.56
N VAL A 51 2.57 8.62 -0.63
CA VAL A 51 2.77 9.42 -1.85
C VAL A 51 4.17 9.20 -2.41
N ILE A 52 5.20 9.37 -1.58
CA ILE A 52 6.59 9.25 -2.03
C ILE A 52 6.89 7.83 -2.49
N SER A 53 6.41 6.82 -1.76
CA SER A 53 6.60 5.41 -2.12
C SER A 53 5.93 5.05 -3.42
N CYS A 54 4.60 5.15 -3.47
CA CYS A 54 3.81 4.68 -4.60
C CYS A 54 4.04 5.54 -5.84
N GLY A 55 4.13 6.85 -5.67
CA GLY A 55 4.42 7.77 -6.76
C GLY A 55 5.77 7.48 -7.41
N SER A 56 6.85 7.37 -6.63
CA SER A 56 8.19 7.12 -7.20
C SER A 56 8.32 5.72 -7.81
N THR A 57 7.91 4.68 -7.08
CA THR A 57 8.05 3.28 -7.54
C THR A 57 7.26 3.01 -8.82
N HIS A 58 6.01 3.48 -8.90
CA HIS A 58 5.22 3.32 -10.13
C HIS A 58 5.70 4.19 -11.28
N THR A 59 6.30 5.35 -11.00
CA THR A 59 6.93 6.16 -12.06
C THR A 59 8.16 5.47 -12.63
N LEU A 60 8.98 4.85 -11.77
CA LEU A 60 10.17 4.09 -12.20
C LEU A 60 9.79 2.84 -13.00
N ILE A 61 8.68 2.17 -12.66
CA ILE A 61 8.21 0.97 -13.36
C ILE A 61 7.37 1.29 -14.61
N THR A 62 7.05 2.57 -14.86
CA THR A 62 6.22 3.00 -16.00
C THR A 62 6.65 2.43 -17.36
N PRO A 63 7.96 2.31 -17.69
CA PRO A 63 8.38 1.70 -18.96
C PRO A 63 7.96 0.23 -19.10
N LEU A 64 7.99 -0.53 -18.00
CA LEU A 64 7.56 -1.91 -17.98
C LEU A 64 6.03 -2.02 -18.08
N ASP A 65 5.32 -1.15 -17.35
CA ASP A 65 3.86 -1.08 -17.42
C ASP A 65 3.36 -0.71 -18.82
N LEU A 66 4.03 0.22 -19.50
CA LEU A 66 3.69 0.61 -20.86
C LEU A 66 3.82 -0.55 -21.83
N VAL A 67 4.93 -1.28 -21.80
CA VAL A 67 5.13 -2.45 -22.67
C VAL A 67 4.12 -3.55 -22.35
N LYS A 68 3.80 -3.76 -21.07
CA LYS A 68 2.76 -4.70 -20.63
C LYS A 68 1.38 -4.32 -21.16
N CYS A 69 0.98 -3.05 -21.06
CA CYS A 69 -0.32 -2.59 -21.57
C CYS A 69 -0.41 -2.75 -23.10
N ARG A 70 0.67 -2.44 -23.83
CA ARG A 70 0.73 -2.64 -25.28
C ARG A 70 0.64 -4.12 -25.67
N LEU A 71 1.33 -4.98 -24.93
CA LEU A 71 1.26 -6.44 -25.09
C LEU A 71 -0.15 -6.98 -24.84
N GLN A 72 -0.87 -6.44 -23.85
CA GLN A 72 -2.24 -6.86 -23.54
C GLN A 72 -3.27 -6.39 -24.58
N VAL A 73 -2.99 -5.28 -25.29
CA VAL A 73 -3.88 -4.74 -26.33
C VAL A 73 -3.59 -5.33 -27.70
N ASP A 74 -2.31 -5.52 -28.06
CA ASP A 74 -1.88 -6.05 -29.36
C ASP A 74 -0.79 -7.11 -29.20
N GLY A 75 -1.22 -8.31 -28.79
CA GLY A 75 -0.32 -9.47 -28.65
C GLY A 75 0.24 -10.01 -29.97
N ALA A 76 -0.29 -9.57 -31.12
CA ALA A 76 0.23 -9.96 -32.43
C ALA A 76 1.48 -9.15 -32.79
N LYS A 77 1.45 -7.84 -32.54
CA LYS A 77 2.59 -6.93 -32.73
C LYS A 77 3.64 -7.08 -31.64
N TYR A 78 3.20 -7.21 -30.40
CA TYR A 78 4.07 -7.35 -29.23
C TYR A 78 4.06 -8.81 -28.79
N LYS A 79 5.07 -9.61 -29.16
CA LYS A 79 5.09 -11.06 -28.82
C LYS A 79 5.53 -11.35 -27.38
N ASN A 80 6.48 -10.56 -26.87
CA ASN A 80 7.12 -10.74 -25.56
C ASN A 80 7.56 -9.37 -25.02
N LEU A 81 7.84 -9.26 -23.72
CA LEU A 81 8.33 -8.01 -23.11
C LEU A 81 9.57 -7.45 -23.81
N ILE A 82 10.61 -8.28 -24.02
CA ILE A 82 11.86 -7.85 -24.69
C ILE A 82 11.59 -7.38 -26.12
N HIS A 83 10.73 -8.09 -26.85
CA HIS A 83 10.32 -7.69 -28.20
C HIS A 83 9.56 -6.36 -28.16
N GLY A 84 8.68 -6.16 -27.17
CA GLY A 84 7.91 -4.93 -27.06
C GLY A 84 8.72 -3.72 -26.64
N PHE A 85 9.78 -3.89 -25.85
CA PHE A 85 10.78 -2.84 -25.64
C PHE A 85 11.48 -2.46 -26.94
N LYS A 86 11.94 -3.45 -27.73
CA LYS A 86 12.61 -3.21 -29.01
C LYS A 86 11.70 -2.48 -30.01
N VAL A 87 10.47 -2.96 -30.18
CA VAL A 87 9.48 -2.34 -31.08
C VAL A 87 9.13 -0.92 -30.62
N THR A 88 8.85 -0.74 -29.32
CA THR A 88 8.52 0.59 -28.77
C THR A 88 9.69 1.57 -28.94
N MET A 89 10.92 1.12 -28.72
CA MET A 89 12.10 1.97 -28.87
C MET A 89 12.39 2.30 -30.34
N ALA A 90 12.09 1.39 -31.27
CA ALA A 90 12.22 1.62 -32.70
C ALA A 90 11.15 2.58 -33.27
N GLU A 91 9.91 2.50 -32.77
CA GLU A 91 8.78 3.29 -33.29
C GLU A 91 8.58 4.64 -32.58
N ASP A 92 8.60 4.65 -31.24
CA ASP A 92 8.30 5.85 -30.43
C ASP A 92 9.56 6.46 -29.76
N GLY A 93 10.71 5.80 -29.86
CA GLY A 93 11.96 6.23 -29.22
C GLY A 93 11.93 6.18 -27.69
N THR A 94 12.93 6.80 -27.06
CA THR A 94 13.11 6.81 -25.60
C THR A 94 12.00 7.58 -24.86
N LYS A 95 11.44 8.61 -25.50
CA LYS A 95 10.28 9.36 -24.96
C LYS A 95 8.99 8.54 -25.00
N GLY A 96 8.88 7.58 -25.93
CA GLY A 96 7.78 6.63 -26.00
C GLY A 96 7.69 5.72 -24.78
N LEU A 97 8.84 5.29 -24.26
CA LEU A 97 8.91 4.36 -23.13
C LEU A 97 8.39 4.97 -21.81
N VAL A 98 8.47 6.28 -21.65
CA VAL A 98 7.99 6.99 -20.46
C VAL A 98 6.62 7.65 -20.69
N ARG A 99 5.90 7.28 -21.75
CA ARG A 99 4.58 7.85 -22.05
C ARG A 99 3.59 7.47 -20.94
N GLY A 100 2.86 8.47 -20.45
CA GLY A 100 1.93 8.30 -19.33
C GLY A 100 2.57 8.33 -17.94
N TRP A 101 3.85 8.72 -17.79
CA TRP A 101 4.48 8.85 -16.46
C TRP A 101 3.74 9.82 -15.53
N ALA A 102 3.20 10.93 -16.06
CA ALA A 102 2.51 11.94 -15.27
C ALA A 102 1.19 11.42 -14.65
N PRO A 103 0.23 10.85 -15.42
CA PRO A 103 -0.96 10.25 -14.80
C PRO A 103 -0.60 9.10 -13.84
N THR A 104 0.44 8.31 -14.13
CA THR A 104 0.94 7.29 -13.20
C THR A 104 1.40 7.91 -11.88
N PHE A 105 2.30 8.91 -11.93
CA PHE A 105 2.83 9.55 -10.74
C PHE A 105 1.72 10.15 -9.87
N PHE A 106 0.83 10.96 -10.45
CA PHE A 106 -0.22 11.63 -9.68
C PHE A 106 -1.30 10.65 -9.19
N GLY A 107 -1.70 9.70 -10.04
CA GLY A 107 -2.70 8.69 -9.69
C GLY A 107 -2.25 7.81 -8.54
N TYR A 108 -1.06 7.22 -8.63
CA TYR A 108 -0.53 6.36 -7.58
C TYR A 108 -0.05 7.13 -6.35
N SER A 109 0.31 8.41 -6.49
CA SER A 109 0.52 9.29 -5.33
C SER A 109 -0.76 9.48 -4.54
N ALA A 110 -1.88 9.81 -5.22
CA ALA A 110 -3.18 9.97 -4.58
C ALA A 110 -3.68 8.65 -3.98
N GLN A 111 -3.49 7.52 -4.69
CA GLN A 111 -3.77 6.20 -4.17
C GLN A 111 -2.93 5.90 -2.92
N GLY A 112 -1.62 6.16 -2.95
CA GLY A 112 -0.71 5.96 -1.82
C GLY A 112 -1.08 6.79 -0.59
N LEU A 113 -1.47 8.06 -0.81
CA LEU A 113 -1.97 8.93 0.24
C LEU A 113 -3.19 8.33 0.94
N GLY A 114 -4.20 7.96 0.14
CA GLY A 114 -5.44 7.38 0.63
C GLY A 114 -5.22 6.02 1.29
N LYS A 115 -4.50 5.12 0.61
CA LYS A 115 -4.24 3.75 1.07
C LYS A 115 -3.54 3.75 2.42
N PHE A 116 -2.39 4.42 2.56
CA PHE A 116 -1.61 4.36 3.79
C PHE A 116 -2.18 5.26 4.89
N GLY A 117 -2.70 6.44 4.54
CA GLY A 117 -3.32 7.34 5.52
C GLY A 117 -4.63 6.77 6.08
N LEU A 118 -5.54 6.33 5.21
CA LEU A 118 -6.83 5.78 5.63
C LEU A 118 -6.70 4.40 6.25
N TYR A 119 -5.72 3.57 5.85
CA TYR A 119 -5.49 2.28 6.50
C TYR A 119 -5.20 2.44 7.98
N GLU A 120 -4.31 3.37 8.34
CA GLU A 120 -4.01 3.69 9.73
C GLU A 120 -5.23 4.25 10.47
N PHE A 121 -5.99 5.14 9.82
CA PHE A 121 -7.23 5.67 10.38
C PHE A 121 -8.27 4.57 10.65
N PHE A 122 -8.55 3.69 9.68
CA PHE A 122 -9.54 2.61 9.84
C PHE A 122 -9.09 1.56 10.85
N LYS A 123 -7.79 1.31 11.00
CA LYS A 123 -7.29 0.42 12.06
C LYS A 123 -7.62 0.95 13.46
N VAL A 124 -7.37 2.24 13.70
CA VAL A 124 -7.68 2.88 15.00
C VAL A 124 -9.19 2.89 15.19
N LEU A 125 -9.96 3.33 14.18
CA LEU A 125 -11.41 3.38 14.25
C LEU A 125 -12.04 2.02 14.55
N TYR A 126 -11.67 0.97 13.82
CA TYR A 126 -12.21 -0.37 14.03
C TYR A 126 -11.69 -1.01 15.32
N GLY A 127 -10.47 -0.71 15.74
CA GLY A 127 -9.90 -1.17 17.02
C GLY A 127 -10.66 -0.60 18.21
N ASP A 128 -10.94 0.71 18.18
CA ASP A 128 -11.71 1.40 19.22
C ASP A 128 -13.16 0.92 19.29
N MET A 129 -13.75 0.53 18.15
CA MET A 129 -15.12 0.03 18.07
C MET A 129 -15.31 -1.39 18.65
N ILE A 130 -14.34 -2.28 18.48
CA ILE A 130 -14.46 -3.69 18.94
C ILE A 130 -13.84 -3.94 20.31
N GLY A 131 -13.00 -3.02 20.80
CA GLY A 131 -12.29 -3.14 22.08
C GLY A 131 -10.99 -3.93 21.97
N GLU A 132 -10.03 -3.65 22.87
CA GLU A 132 -8.65 -4.14 22.81
C GLU A 132 -8.55 -5.68 22.78
N GLU A 133 -9.36 -6.37 23.58
CA GLU A 133 -9.37 -7.83 23.69
C GLU A 133 -9.86 -8.51 22.38
N ALA A 134 -10.92 -7.99 21.77
CA ALA A 134 -11.43 -8.51 20.50
C ALA A 134 -10.55 -8.13 19.32
N ALA A 135 -9.93 -6.94 19.35
CA ALA A 135 -8.96 -6.50 18.35
C ALA A 135 -7.73 -7.40 18.31
N TYR A 136 -7.32 -7.96 19.45
CA TYR A 136 -6.22 -8.92 19.51
C TYR A 136 -6.60 -10.28 18.88
N VAL A 137 -7.76 -10.83 19.27
CA VAL A 137 -8.23 -12.13 18.79
C VAL A 137 -8.54 -12.09 17.28
N TYR A 138 -9.17 -11.01 16.81
CA TYR A 138 -9.58 -10.84 15.41
C TYR A 138 -8.66 -9.91 14.61
N ARG A 139 -7.40 -9.74 15.03
CA ARG A 139 -6.43 -8.82 14.40
C ARG A 139 -6.37 -8.94 12.88
N THR A 140 -6.30 -10.16 12.36
CA THR A 140 -6.25 -10.42 10.90
C THR A 140 -7.51 -9.90 10.21
N GLY A 141 -8.69 -10.13 10.81
CA GLY A 141 -9.96 -9.66 10.27
C GLY A 141 -10.08 -8.14 10.31
N LEU A 142 -9.62 -7.51 11.39
CA LEU A 142 -9.56 -6.05 11.52
C LEU A 142 -8.64 -5.44 10.46
N TYR A 143 -7.44 -6.00 10.25
CA TYR A 143 -6.50 -5.49 9.26
C TYR A 143 -7.02 -5.67 7.83
N LEU A 144 -7.66 -6.81 7.55
CA LEU A 144 -8.32 -7.05 6.27
C LEU A 144 -9.44 -6.03 6.03
N ALA A 145 -10.33 -5.80 7.01
CA ALA A 145 -11.40 -4.82 6.93
C ALA A 145 -10.87 -3.39 6.76
N ALA A 146 -9.87 -2.99 7.55
CA ALA A 146 -9.23 -1.68 7.45
C ALA A 146 -8.56 -1.47 6.08
N SER A 147 -7.88 -2.49 5.56
CA SER A 147 -7.24 -2.44 4.24
C SER A 147 -8.23 -2.35 3.10
N ALA A 148 -9.34 -3.09 3.16
CA ALA A 148 -10.39 -3.06 2.15
C ALA A 148 -11.10 -1.69 2.11
N SER A 149 -11.44 -1.14 3.28
CA SER A 149 -12.03 0.19 3.39
C SER A 149 -11.09 1.27 2.88
N ALA A 150 -9.81 1.23 3.25
CA ALA A 150 -8.81 2.19 2.77
C ALA A 150 -8.65 2.15 1.24
N GLU A 151 -8.53 0.96 0.65
CA GLU A 151 -8.36 0.79 -0.80
C GLU A 151 -9.60 1.25 -1.57
N PHE A 152 -10.80 1.00 -1.05
CA PHE A 152 -12.04 1.45 -1.69
C PHE A 152 -12.06 2.96 -1.94
N PHE A 153 -11.71 3.76 -0.93
CA PHE A 153 -11.62 5.22 -1.06
C PHE A 153 -10.41 5.66 -1.89
N ALA A 154 -9.25 5.01 -1.71
CA ALA A 154 -8.04 5.32 -2.48
C ALA A 154 -8.24 5.12 -3.99
N ASP A 155 -8.97 4.08 -4.38
CA ASP A 155 -9.25 3.76 -5.78
C ASP A 155 -10.18 4.77 -6.46
N MET A 156 -11.06 5.44 -5.71
CA MET A 156 -11.85 6.55 -6.26
C MET A 156 -10.97 7.71 -6.71
N PHE A 157 -9.88 7.99 -5.99
CA PHE A 157 -8.90 9.00 -6.39
C PHE A 157 -7.99 8.52 -7.52
N LEU A 158 -7.67 7.22 -7.57
CA LEU A 158 -6.84 6.63 -8.62
C LEU A 158 -7.57 6.52 -9.97
N SER A 159 -8.85 6.15 -9.96
CA SER A 159 -9.66 5.83 -11.15
C SER A 159 -9.51 6.83 -12.31
N PRO A 160 -9.68 8.16 -12.12
CA PRO A 160 -9.55 9.11 -13.22
C PRO A 160 -8.16 9.09 -13.86
N PHE A 161 -7.10 8.98 -13.05
CA PHE A 161 -5.73 8.94 -13.55
C PHE A 161 -5.38 7.61 -14.22
N GLU A 162 -5.90 6.50 -13.70
CA GLU A 162 -5.73 5.17 -14.31
C GLU A 162 -6.39 5.12 -15.69
N ALA A 163 -7.60 5.67 -15.83
CA ALA A 163 -8.30 5.73 -17.11
C ALA A 163 -7.54 6.57 -18.14
N ILE A 164 -7.02 7.73 -17.73
CA ILE A 164 -6.15 8.56 -18.59
C ILE A 164 -4.86 7.80 -18.96
N LYS A 165 -4.19 7.18 -17.98
CA LYS A 165 -2.95 6.42 -18.19
C LYS A 165 -3.15 5.33 -19.24
N VAL A 166 -4.18 4.50 -19.08
CA VAL A 166 -4.46 3.40 -20.01
C VAL A 166 -4.71 3.95 -21.39
N LYS A 167 -5.56 4.97 -21.55
CA LYS A 167 -5.86 5.56 -22.87
C LYS A 167 -4.60 6.13 -23.55
N VAL A 168 -3.75 6.82 -22.80
CA VAL A 168 -2.45 7.37 -23.27
C VAL A 168 -1.44 6.28 -23.65
N GLN A 169 -1.45 5.13 -22.97
CA GLN A 169 -0.49 4.04 -23.22
C GLN A 169 -0.92 3.09 -24.34
N THR A 170 -2.22 2.90 -24.54
CA THR A 170 -2.77 1.91 -25.50
C THR A 170 -3.19 2.52 -26.84
N THR A 171 -3.55 3.81 -26.88
CA THR A 171 -4.05 4.45 -28.10
C THR A 171 -2.91 5.14 -28.85
N ALA A 172 -2.59 4.62 -30.05
CA ALA A 172 -1.61 5.25 -30.93
C ALA A 172 -2.11 6.63 -31.41
N GLY A 173 -1.26 7.66 -31.35
CA GLY A 173 -1.61 9.02 -31.78
C GLY A 173 -2.52 9.81 -30.82
N PHE A 174 -2.81 9.28 -29.63
CA PHE A 174 -3.48 10.05 -28.58
C PHE A 174 -2.53 11.07 -27.93
N ALA A 175 -3.07 11.92 -27.04
CA ALA A 175 -2.29 12.91 -26.32
C ALA A 175 -1.15 12.27 -25.51
N THR A 176 0.00 12.93 -25.47
CA THR A 176 1.20 12.41 -24.76
C THR A 176 1.30 12.93 -23.32
N THR A 177 0.61 14.02 -23.02
CA THR A 177 0.65 14.71 -21.73
C THR A 177 -0.69 14.62 -21.00
N LEU A 178 -0.64 14.63 -19.66
CA LEU A 178 -1.84 14.65 -18.81
C LEU A 178 -2.74 15.86 -19.12
N ARG A 179 -2.13 17.03 -19.34
CA ARG A 179 -2.83 18.30 -19.59
C ARG A 179 -3.63 18.29 -20.89
N GLU A 180 -3.18 17.54 -21.89
CA GLU A 180 -3.91 17.39 -23.16
C GLU A 180 -4.87 16.19 -23.12
N ALA A 181 -4.47 15.09 -22.48
CA ALA A 181 -5.23 13.85 -22.42
C ALA A 181 -6.54 14.00 -21.62
N ALA A 182 -6.50 14.66 -20.47
CA ALA A 182 -7.67 14.84 -19.61
C ALA A 182 -8.80 15.64 -20.28
N PRO A 183 -8.59 16.85 -20.83
CA PRO A 183 -9.66 17.61 -21.50
C PRO A 183 -10.12 16.94 -22.79
N LYS A 184 -9.22 16.30 -23.54
CA LYS A 184 -9.59 15.55 -24.75
C LYS A 184 -10.49 14.37 -24.44
N MET A 185 -10.16 13.59 -23.40
CA MET A 185 -10.98 12.48 -22.95
C MET A 185 -12.35 12.93 -22.42
N TYR A 186 -12.38 14.06 -21.70
CA TYR A 186 -13.64 14.67 -21.25
C TYR A 186 -14.51 15.12 -22.43
N ALA A 187 -13.94 15.71 -23.47
CA ALA A 187 -14.67 16.17 -24.64
C ALA A 187 -15.22 15.00 -25.50
N GLU A 188 -14.50 13.89 -25.60
CA GLU A 188 -14.89 12.73 -26.42
C GLU A 188 -15.91 11.81 -25.72
N GLU A 189 -15.71 11.52 -24.44
CA GLU A 189 -16.44 10.45 -23.71
C GLU A 189 -17.14 10.94 -22.43
N GLY A 190 -16.93 12.20 -22.02
CA GLY A 190 -17.54 12.79 -20.83
C GLY A 190 -16.97 12.26 -19.50
N MET A 191 -17.67 12.58 -18.41
CA MET A 191 -17.25 12.19 -17.04
C MET A 191 -17.26 10.68 -16.79
N ASN A 192 -18.15 9.96 -17.47
CA ASN A 192 -18.30 8.51 -17.29
C ASN A 192 -17.02 7.75 -17.69
N ALA A 193 -16.22 8.30 -18.61
CA ALA A 193 -14.98 7.71 -19.06
C ALA A 193 -13.96 7.51 -17.93
N PHE A 194 -13.93 8.42 -16.94
CA PHE A 194 -12.98 8.39 -15.83
C PHE A 194 -13.31 7.33 -14.76
N PHE A 195 -14.59 6.94 -14.65
CA PHE A 195 -15.08 6.00 -13.64
C PHE A 195 -15.56 4.67 -14.21
N LYS A 196 -15.57 4.51 -15.54
CA LYS A 196 -15.93 3.25 -16.22
C LYS A 196 -15.10 2.06 -15.72
N SER A 197 -13.85 2.32 -15.34
CA SER A 197 -12.91 1.30 -14.85
C SER A 197 -12.96 1.07 -13.34
N LEU A 198 -13.81 1.78 -12.58
CA LEU A 198 -13.78 1.76 -11.11
C LEU A 198 -14.18 0.38 -10.55
N VAL A 199 -15.26 -0.22 -11.05
CA VAL A 199 -15.72 -1.55 -10.61
C VAL A 199 -14.67 -2.64 -10.87
N PRO A 200 -14.11 -2.78 -12.09
CA PRO A 200 -13.04 -3.75 -12.32
C PRO A 200 -11.74 -3.38 -11.57
N LEU A 201 -11.50 -2.09 -11.28
CA LEU A 201 -10.39 -1.66 -10.44
C LEU A 201 -10.55 -2.21 -9.02
N TRP A 202 -11.70 -2.02 -8.38
CA TRP A 202 -11.98 -2.58 -7.05
C TRP A 202 -11.87 -4.10 -7.01
N GLY A 203 -12.45 -4.79 -8.00
CA GLY A 203 -12.37 -6.26 -8.11
C GLY A 203 -10.94 -6.79 -8.20
N ARG A 204 -9.99 -5.96 -8.64
CA ARG A 204 -8.56 -6.28 -8.69
C ARG A 204 -7.80 -5.81 -7.46
N GLN A 205 -7.96 -4.56 -7.07
CA GLN A 205 -7.11 -3.87 -6.09
C GLN A 205 -7.44 -4.26 -4.65
N ILE A 206 -8.73 -4.43 -4.31
CA ILE A 206 -9.14 -4.77 -2.95
C ILE A 206 -8.63 -6.16 -2.57
N PRO A 207 -8.86 -7.24 -3.35
CA PRO A 207 -8.34 -8.56 -3.01
C PRO A 207 -6.80 -8.60 -2.98
N TYR A 208 -6.16 -7.89 -3.92
CA TYR A 208 -4.71 -7.80 -3.99
C TYR A 208 -4.12 -7.12 -2.75
N THR A 209 -4.77 -6.05 -2.26
CA THR A 209 -4.33 -5.31 -1.07
C THR A 209 -4.57 -6.12 0.20
N MET A 210 -5.73 -6.75 0.33
CA MET A 210 -6.05 -7.66 1.44
C MET A 210 -5.01 -8.78 1.55
N MET A 211 -4.69 -9.43 0.43
CA MET A 211 -3.69 -10.50 0.38
C MET A 211 -2.29 -9.97 0.74
N LYS A 212 -1.89 -8.80 0.22
CA LYS A 212 -0.60 -8.18 0.54
C LYS A 212 -0.42 -7.97 2.03
N PHE A 213 -1.40 -7.37 2.71
CA PHE A 213 -1.31 -7.10 4.13
C PHE A 213 -1.37 -8.39 4.97
N ALA A 214 -2.25 -9.34 4.62
CA ALA A 214 -2.33 -10.62 5.30
C ALA A 214 -1.03 -11.45 5.17
N CYS A 215 -0.47 -11.53 3.97
CA CYS A 215 0.81 -12.20 3.73
C CYS A 215 1.94 -11.50 4.47
N PHE A 216 2.02 -10.16 4.40
CA PHE A 216 3.05 -9.41 5.11
C PHE A 216 3.02 -9.72 6.60
N GLU A 217 1.85 -9.68 7.24
CA GLU A 217 1.72 -9.99 8.66
C GLU A 217 2.12 -11.40 9.00
N LYS A 218 1.66 -12.39 8.23
CA LYS A 218 1.96 -13.80 8.48
C LYS A 218 3.43 -14.11 8.24
N THR A 219 4.03 -13.56 7.20
CA THR A 219 5.45 -13.71 6.92
C THR A 219 6.29 -13.08 8.01
N VAL A 220 5.94 -11.87 8.45
CA VAL A 220 6.67 -11.21 9.54
C VAL A 220 6.50 -12.02 10.83
N GLU A 221 5.29 -12.42 11.19
CA GLU A 221 5.04 -13.28 12.36
C GLU A 221 5.87 -14.58 12.33
N LEU A 222 5.89 -15.28 11.19
CA LEU A 222 6.67 -16.51 11.01
C LEU A 222 8.19 -16.26 11.06
N LEU A 223 8.66 -15.15 10.50
CA LEU A 223 10.08 -14.76 10.54
C LEU A 223 10.55 -14.57 11.99
N TYR A 224 9.74 -13.94 12.84
CA TYR A 224 10.09 -13.75 14.25
C TYR A 224 10.03 -15.06 15.05
N LEU A 225 9.10 -15.96 14.73
CA LEU A 225 9.00 -17.25 15.40
C LEU A 225 10.15 -18.21 15.03
N HIS A 226 10.59 -18.21 13.77
CA HIS A 226 11.52 -19.23 13.25
C HIS A 226 12.95 -18.72 13.01
N VAL A 227 13.13 -17.44 12.68
CA VAL A 227 14.44 -16.90 12.26
C VAL A 227 15.08 -16.04 13.35
N VAL A 228 14.30 -15.38 14.21
CA VAL A 228 14.83 -14.53 15.31
C VAL A 228 14.25 -14.91 16.69
N PRO A 229 14.47 -16.14 17.20
CA PRO A 229 14.01 -16.54 18.52
C PRO A 229 14.83 -15.95 19.69
N LYS A 230 15.89 -15.17 19.42
CA LYS A 230 16.84 -14.75 20.46
C LYS A 230 16.24 -13.74 21.47
N PRO A 231 16.49 -13.91 22.78
CA PRO A 231 16.14 -12.93 23.81
C PRO A 231 16.92 -11.62 23.65
N ARG A 232 16.33 -10.49 24.10
CA ARG A 232 16.80 -9.09 23.98
C ARG A 232 18.28 -8.88 24.36
N ALA A 233 18.82 -9.75 25.21
CA ALA A 233 20.17 -9.70 25.75
C ALA A 233 21.28 -10.16 24.78
N GLU A 234 20.94 -10.90 23.72
CA GLU A 234 21.93 -11.50 22.79
C GLU A 234 21.92 -10.88 21.38
N CYS A 235 21.10 -9.85 21.13
CA CYS A 235 21.00 -9.18 19.83
C CYS A 235 22.07 -8.09 19.65
N SER A 236 22.69 -8.06 18.47
CA SER A 236 23.52 -6.94 17.98
C SER A 236 22.72 -5.63 17.97
N LYS A 237 23.39 -4.48 18.09
CA LYS A 237 22.76 -3.13 18.03
C LYS A 237 21.89 -2.91 16.77
N GLY A 238 22.15 -3.64 15.68
CA GLY A 238 21.31 -3.63 14.48
C GLY A 238 20.00 -4.41 14.65
N GLU A 239 20.05 -5.59 15.27
CA GLU A 239 18.91 -6.47 15.52
C GLU A 239 17.97 -5.92 16.59
N GLN A 240 18.51 -5.19 17.58
CA GLN A 240 17.71 -4.47 18.58
C GLN A 240 16.84 -3.37 17.94
N ARG A 241 17.35 -2.65 16.93
CA ARG A 241 16.55 -1.66 16.17
C ARG A 241 15.48 -2.31 15.30
N GLU A 242 15.74 -3.50 14.76
CA GLU A 242 14.72 -4.25 14.00
C GLU A 242 13.62 -4.83 14.90
N ARG A 243 13.95 -5.21 16.14
CA ARG A 243 12.97 -5.64 17.14
C ARG A 243 12.15 -4.48 17.73
N GLU A 244 12.74 -3.29 17.93
CA GLU A 244 11.97 -2.07 18.26
C GLU A 244 11.05 -1.70 17.10
N ARG A 245 11.55 -1.76 15.86
CA ARG A 245 10.74 -1.58 14.65
C ARG A 245 9.60 -2.59 14.55
N TYR A 246 9.82 -3.85 14.91
CA TYR A 246 8.78 -4.89 14.96
C TYR A 246 7.77 -4.68 16.08
N THR A 247 8.23 -4.30 17.27
CA THR A 247 7.33 -3.93 18.36
C THR A 247 6.42 -2.78 17.91
N HIS A 248 6.92 -1.80 17.16
CA HIS A 248 6.09 -0.77 16.54
C HIS A 248 5.25 -1.29 15.35
N THR A 249 5.66 -2.33 14.63
CA THR A 249 4.95 -2.89 13.46
C THR A 249 3.82 -3.85 13.85
N THR A 250 4.01 -4.70 14.88
CA THR A 250 3.04 -5.66 15.41
C THR A 250 1.96 -5.00 16.28
N ILE A 251 2.26 -3.85 16.88
CA ILE A 251 1.30 -3.01 17.62
C ILE A 251 0.42 -2.18 16.65
N GLY A 252 0.48 -2.46 15.34
CA GLY A 252 -0.26 -1.68 14.33
C GLY A 252 0.25 -0.25 14.20
N ARG A 253 1.40 0.08 14.80
CA ARG A 253 1.91 1.43 15.07
C ARG A 253 2.89 2.00 14.04
N ASN A 254 3.38 1.19 13.09
CA ASN A 254 4.26 1.61 11.98
C ASN A 254 4.41 0.53 10.88
N GLN A 255 3.31 -0.07 10.37
CA GLN A 255 3.38 -0.93 9.17
C GLN A 255 3.87 -0.17 7.92
N PHE A 256 3.74 1.15 7.95
CA PHE A 256 4.21 2.09 6.95
C PHE A 256 5.65 1.82 6.48
N PHE A 257 6.61 1.62 7.40
CA PHE A 257 8.02 1.40 7.04
C PHE A 257 8.30 -0.02 6.49
N GLY A 258 7.48 -1.01 6.82
CA GLY A 258 7.62 -2.38 6.33
C GLY A 258 7.15 -2.53 4.89
N VAL A 259 6.01 -1.91 4.56
CA VAL A 259 5.47 -1.89 3.19
C VAL A 259 6.31 -1.00 2.28
N LEU A 260 6.80 0.15 2.77
CA LEU A 260 7.76 1.00 2.05
C LEU A 260 9.01 0.21 1.61
N ARG A 261 9.51 -0.68 2.48
CA ARG A 261 10.71 -1.49 2.21
C ARG A 261 10.44 -2.65 1.26
N LEU A 262 9.20 -3.13 1.17
CA LEU A 262 8.78 -4.16 0.20
C LEU A 262 8.44 -3.59 -1.19
N TYR A 263 8.15 -2.30 -1.29
CA TYR A 263 7.98 -1.60 -2.57
C TYR A 263 9.30 -1.03 -3.13
N LEU A 264 10.34 -0.92 -2.30
CA LEU A 264 11.69 -0.46 -2.66
C LEU A 264 12.72 -1.61 -2.80
N ILE A 265 12.27 -2.86 -2.77
CA ILE A 265 13.04 -4.08 -3.12
C ILE A 265 12.29 -4.75 -4.28
#